data_AF-A0A970H0E3-F1
#
_entry.id   AF-A0A970H0E3-F1
#
_cell.length_a   1.000
_cell.length_b   1.000
_cell.length_c   1.000
_cell.angle_alpha   90.00
_cell.angle_beta   90.00
_cell.angle_gamma   90.00
#
_symmetry.space_group_name_H-M   'P 1'
#
loop_
_entity.id
_entity.type
_entity.pdbx_description
1 polymer ?
#
loop_
_entity_poly.entity_id
_entity_poly.type
_entity_poly.pdbx_seq_one_letter_code
_entity_poly.pdbx_strand_id
1 'polypeptide(L)'
;MDTKKSCSNTDMKDVKLAEEYGVNPLDYVDISLINIGLSIGAINSLMKEGVHTVCDLLNLTENELCGIKNIGRRSIEIIRETLDEIIQDDRKVLVRKRTGRMPGREKAALEKYKDAALMAGYEISKEAYVNPDKVIPIMNVLSHHTESIASIEDRKKELLENFDKIQKDRHYLQIYPFIEAYTGDAEHKRILKDIFNRKDRVIDIVNKENLDDGHLNELAKFVIWLCFDMKEICSSYLDVFLNEETSGKIIGMRVKEKPLKTICEKAEVESTKIYTLEKALMKNLRALLSRHNFVKMIAALNGGRGIVEDKTLGKYLGKYKDIVLHYLKKINKDAINHDNAFDVYCLDMESVQLLH
;
A
#
# COMPACT_ATOMS: atom_id res chain seq x y z
N MET A 1 -84.01 9.92 -12.29
CA MET A 1 -83.65 9.56 -13.67
C MET A 1 -82.17 9.85 -13.81
N ASP A 2 -81.32 8.85 -13.58
CA ASP A 2 -79.89 8.95 -13.88
C ASP A 2 -79.53 7.77 -14.77
N THR A 3 -79.28 8.09 -16.02
CA THR A 3 -79.03 7.17 -17.11
C THR A 3 -77.65 6.57 -16.94
N LYS A 4 -77.60 5.29 -16.57
CA LYS A 4 -76.44 4.42 -16.85
C LYS A 4 -76.18 4.45 -18.35
N LYS A 5 -75.21 5.24 -18.80
CA LYS A 5 -74.56 5.02 -20.10
C LYS A 5 -73.48 3.96 -19.88
N SER A 6 -73.90 2.70 -19.94
CA SER A 6 -72.99 1.56 -20.06
C SER A 6 -72.08 1.76 -21.27
N CYS A 7 -70.79 1.45 -21.12
CA CYS A 7 -69.92 1.27 -22.28
C CYS A 7 -70.50 0.13 -23.13
N SER A 8 -71.14 0.50 -24.24
CA SER A 8 -71.69 -0.43 -25.22
C SER A 8 -70.57 -1.07 -26.03
N ASN A 9 -70.62 -2.39 -26.13
CA ASN A 9 -69.82 -3.29 -26.96
C ASN A 9 -69.58 -2.75 -28.37
N THR A 10 -68.30 -2.52 -28.70
CA THR A 10 -67.78 -2.56 -30.07
C THR A 10 -66.27 -2.86 -29.97
N ASP A 11 -65.88 -4.07 -30.35
CA ASP A 11 -64.52 -4.56 -30.63
C ASP A 11 -63.35 -3.84 -29.92
N MET A 12 -63.23 -4.01 -28.60
CA MET A 12 -62.05 -3.57 -27.85
C MET A 12 -61.01 -4.68 -27.84
N LYS A 13 -59.83 -4.41 -28.40
CA LYS A 13 -58.69 -5.34 -28.33
C LYS A 13 -58.36 -5.60 -26.87
N ASP A 14 -58.42 -6.86 -26.44
CA ASP A 14 -58.02 -7.29 -25.09
C ASP A 14 -56.49 -7.43 -25.03
N VAL A 15 -55.82 -6.32 -25.29
CA VAL A 15 -54.37 -6.18 -25.34
C VAL A 15 -53.99 -5.23 -24.23
N LYS A 16 -52.89 -5.51 -23.53
CA LYS A 16 -52.40 -4.62 -22.48
C LYS A 16 -52.05 -3.27 -23.09
N LEU A 17 -52.31 -2.20 -22.34
CA LEU A 17 -51.97 -0.84 -22.78
C LEU A 17 -50.48 -0.73 -23.18
N ALA A 18 -49.57 -1.40 -22.47
CA ALA A 18 -48.15 -1.46 -22.80
C ALA A 18 -47.85 -1.96 -24.22
N GLU A 19 -48.57 -3.00 -24.64
CA GLU A 19 -48.44 -3.60 -25.97
C GLU A 19 -49.08 -2.71 -27.03
N GLU A 20 -50.18 -2.02 -26.71
CA GLU A 20 -50.83 -1.03 -27.56
C GLU A 20 -49.90 0.17 -27.86
N TYR A 21 -49.22 0.68 -26.84
CA TYR A 21 -48.30 1.82 -26.96
C TYR A 21 -46.87 1.42 -27.41
N GLY A 22 -46.56 0.12 -27.43
CA GLY A 22 -45.25 -0.43 -27.79
C GLY A 22 -44.14 0.01 -26.83
N VAL A 23 -44.42 0.02 -25.53
CA VAL A 23 -43.49 0.47 -24.47
C VAL A 23 -43.28 -0.62 -23.42
N ASN A 24 -42.15 -0.56 -22.71
CA ASN A 24 -41.89 -1.47 -21.58
C ASN A 24 -42.47 -0.86 -20.28
N PRO A 25 -43.42 -1.53 -19.60
CA PRO A 25 -44.04 -1.01 -18.37
C PRO A 25 -43.05 -0.65 -17.26
N LEU A 26 -41.96 -1.41 -17.16
CA LEU A 26 -40.95 -1.24 -16.10
C LEU A 26 -40.24 0.12 -16.17
N ASP A 27 -40.23 0.76 -17.34
CA ASP A 27 -39.64 2.09 -17.52
C ASP A 27 -40.46 3.19 -16.79
N TYR A 28 -41.67 2.86 -16.31
CA TYR A 28 -42.62 3.79 -15.70
C TYR A 28 -43.02 3.44 -14.25
N VAL A 29 -42.21 2.61 -13.56
CA VAL A 29 -42.45 2.21 -12.16
C VAL A 29 -42.50 3.41 -11.20
N ASP A 30 -41.71 4.45 -11.43
CA ASP A 30 -41.58 5.59 -10.50
C ASP A 30 -42.65 6.67 -10.72
N ILE A 31 -43.53 6.53 -11.71
CA ILE A 31 -44.55 7.54 -12.02
C ILE A 31 -45.84 7.20 -11.28
N SER A 32 -46.15 8.01 -10.26
CA SER A 32 -47.38 7.88 -9.47
C SER A 32 -48.63 8.36 -10.21
N LEU A 33 -49.75 7.67 -9.99
CA LEU A 33 -51.06 8.00 -10.59
C LEU A 33 -51.69 9.31 -10.08
N ILE A 34 -51.14 9.90 -9.01
CA ILE A 34 -51.71 11.09 -8.34
C ILE A 34 -51.78 12.31 -9.27
N ASN A 35 -50.96 12.34 -10.32
CA ASN A 35 -50.87 13.47 -11.26
C ASN A 35 -51.65 13.27 -12.57
N ILE A 36 -52.43 12.19 -12.71
CA ILE A 36 -53.11 11.82 -13.96
C ILE A 36 -54.42 12.62 -14.20
N GLY A 37 -54.70 13.64 -13.39
CA GLY A 37 -55.86 14.51 -13.59
C GLY A 37 -57.23 13.84 -13.41
N LEU A 38 -57.26 12.60 -12.88
CA LEU A 38 -58.47 11.87 -12.57
C LEU A 38 -59.17 12.43 -11.31
N SER A 39 -60.47 12.16 -11.21
CA SER A 39 -61.20 12.50 -9.98
C SER A 39 -60.69 11.67 -8.80
N ILE A 40 -60.78 12.23 -7.58
CA ILE A 40 -60.36 11.55 -6.34
C ILE A 40 -61.04 10.17 -6.20
N GLY A 41 -62.31 10.05 -6.64
CA GLY A 41 -63.04 8.78 -6.64
C GLY A 41 -62.47 7.74 -7.61
N ALA A 42 -62.00 8.16 -8.79
CA ALA A 42 -61.35 7.30 -9.77
C ALA A 42 -59.97 6.84 -9.27
N ILE A 43 -59.15 7.75 -8.74
CA ILE A 43 -57.83 7.43 -8.17
C ILE A 43 -57.97 6.45 -7.00
N ASN A 44 -58.91 6.70 -6.08
CA ASN A 44 -59.17 5.79 -4.96
C ASN A 44 -59.71 4.42 -5.38
N SER A 45 -60.37 4.33 -6.53
CA SER A 45 -60.85 3.05 -7.04
C SER A 45 -59.73 2.26 -7.71
N LEU A 46 -58.84 2.92 -8.45
CA LEU A 46 -57.62 2.33 -9.02
C LEU A 46 -56.67 1.80 -7.94
N MET A 47 -56.41 2.60 -6.90
CA MET A 47 -55.55 2.19 -5.79
C MET A 47 -56.10 1.00 -4.99
N LYS A 48 -57.43 0.84 -4.93
CA LYS A 48 -58.06 -0.31 -4.27
C LYS A 48 -57.90 -1.61 -5.05
N GLU A 49 -57.77 -1.52 -6.37
CA GLU A 49 -57.49 -2.65 -7.26
C GLU A 49 -55.98 -2.89 -7.42
N GLY A 50 -55.14 -2.24 -6.60
CA GLY A 50 -53.68 -2.44 -6.58
C GLY A 50 -52.93 -1.66 -7.66
N VAL A 51 -53.58 -0.71 -8.35
CA VAL A 51 -52.97 0.13 -9.37
C VAL A 51 -52.45 1.39 -8.70
N HIS A 52 -51.14 1.51 -8.52
CA HIS A 52 -50.51 2.63 -7.80
C HIS A 52 -49.61 3.50 -8.69
N THR A 53 -49.13 2.92 -9.79
CA THR A 53 -48.15 3.53 -10.70
C THR A 53 -48.60 3.44 -12.16
N VAL A 54 -47.96 4.21 -13.03
CA VAL A 54 -48.16 4.12 -14.49
C VAL A 54 -47.72 2.74 -15.02
N CYS A 55 -46.71 2.11 -14.42
CA CYS A 55 -46.36 0.71 -14.71
C CYS A 55 -47.54 -0.24 -14.49
N ASP A 56 -48.23 -0.10 -13.35
CA ASP A 56 -49.40 -0.94 -13.04
C ASP A 56 -50.53 -0.68 -14.05
N LEU A 57 -50.73 0.59 -14.42
CA LEU A 57 -51.75 1.00 -15.38
C LEU A 57 -51.48 0.45 -16.78
N LEU A 58 -50.23 0.50 -17.25
CA LEU A 58 -49.82 -0.02 -18.55
C LEU A 58 -49.98 -1.55 -18.66
N ASN A 59 -50.00 -2.25 -17.52
CA ASN A 59 -50.19 -3.70 -17.47
C ASN A 59 -51.66 -4.14 -17.53
N LEU A 60 -52.61 -3.21 -17.46
CA LEU A 60 -54.04 -3.49 -17.58
C LEU A 60 -54.51 -3.42 -19.03
N THR A 61 -55.59 -4.13 -19.34
CA THR A 61 -56.35 -3.96 -20.58
C THR A 61 -57.45 -2.90 -20.39
N GLU A 62 -57.93 -2.35 -21.49
CA GLU A 62 -59.02 -1.37 -21.44
C GLU A 62 -60.34 -1.99 -20.89
N ASN A 63 -60.52 -3.30 -21.07
CA ASN A 63 -61.64 -4.06 -20.51
C ASN A 63 -61.53 -4.15 -18.98
N GLU A 64 -60.34 -4.43 -18.45
CA GLU A 64 -60.07 -4.47 -17.02
C GLU A 64 -60.32 -3.10 -16.38
N LEU A 65 -59.89 -2.01 -17.04
CA LEU A 65 -60.16 -0.64 -16.59
C LEU A 65 -61.65 -0.29 -16.60
N CYS A 66 -62.40 -0.70 -17.63
CA CYS A 66 -63.86 -0.53 -17.69
C CYS A 66 -64.60 -1.30 -16.59
N GLY A 67 -64.00 -2.38 -16.07
CA GLY A 67 -64.53 -3.19 -14.99
C GLY A 67 -64.45 -2.53 -13.61
N ILE A 68 -63.59 -1.51 -13.44
CA ILE A 68 -63.35 -0.86 -12.16
C ILE A 68 -64.47 0.11 -11.82
N LYS A 69 -65.01 0.00 -10.61
CA LYS A 69 -66.06 0.88 -10.11
C LYS A 69 -65.58 2.35 -10.12
N ASN A 70 -66.43 3.26 -10.59
CA ASN A 70 -66.13 4.70 -10.76
C ASN A 70 -65.13 5.06 -11.87
N ILE A 71 -64.72 4.09 -12.71
CA ILE A 71 -64.01 4.34 -13.96
C ILE A 71 -65.03 4.29 -15.10
N GLY A 72 -65.30 5.46 -15.69
CA GLY A 72 -66.16 5.57 -16.86
C GLY A 72 -65.36 5.91 -18.12
N ARG A 73 -66.04 5.95 -19.27
CA ARG A 73 -65.44 6.33 -20.56
C ARG A 73 -64.58 7.60 -20.48
N ARG A 74 -65.06 8.62 -19.76
CA ARG A 74 -64.34 9.89 -19.59
C ARG A 74 -63.03 9.73 -18.80
N SER A 75 -62.99 8.83 -17.81
CA SER A 75 -61.77 8.53 -17.05
C SER A 75 -60.73 7.81 -17.93
N ILE A 76 -61.19 6.93 -18.83
CA ILE A 76 -60.32 6.21 -19.77
C ILE A 76 -59.73 7.16 -20.81
N GLU A 77 -60.52 8.09 -21.33
CA GLU A 77 -60.03 9.16 -22.21
C GLU A 77 -58.90 9.97 -21.54
N ILE A 78 -59.09 10.40 -20.30
CA ILE A 78 -58.08 11.16 -19.53
C ILE A 78 -56.82 10.32 -19.29
N ILE A 79 -56.98 9.03 -18.95
CA ILE A 79 -55.86 8.10 -18.80
C ILE A 79 -55.05 8.02 -20.09
N ARG A 80 -55.70 7.84 -21.24
CA ARG A 80 -55.02 7.77 -22.55
C ARG A 80 -54.31 9.08 -22.90
N GLU A 81 -54.99 10.22 -22.76
CA GLU A 81 -54.40 11.54 -23.00
C GLU A 81 -53.12 11.74 -22.18
N THR A 82 -53.15 11.35 -20.90
CA THR A 82 -51.98 11.48 -20.01
C THR A 82 -50.86 10.49 -20.37
N LEU A 83 -51.20 9.25 -20.74
CA LEU A 83 -50.21 8.28 -21.20
C LEU A 83 -49.54 8.74 -22.49
N ASP A 84 -50.29 9.32 -23.42
CA ASP A 84 -49.75 9.90 -24.66
C ASP A 84 -48.75 11.03 -24.37
N GLU A 85 -49.08 11.94 -23.44
CA GLU A 85 -48.16 13.02 -23.03
C GLU A 85 -46.86 12.46 -22.42
N ILE A 86 -46.97 11.55 -21.45
CA ILE A 86 -45.82 10.93 -20.77
C ILE A 86 -44.93 10.19 -21.77
N ILE A 87 -45.51 9.40 -22.66
CA ILE A 87 -44.78 8.59 -23.63
C ILE A 87 -44.16 9.49 -24.72
N GLN A 88 -44.84 10.56 -25.16
CA GLN A 88 -44.27 11.51 -26.11
C GLN A 88 -43.08 12.26 -25.53
N ASP A 89 -43.15 12.67 -24.26
CA ASP A 89 -42.05 13.36 -23.59
C ASP A 89 -40.86 12.42 -23.37
N ASP A 90 -41.10 11.17 -22.99
CA ASP A 90 -40.06 10.14 -22.90
C ASP A 90 -39.39 9.87 -24.27
N ARG A 91 -40.18 9.78 -25.35
CA ARG A 91 -39.65 9.65 -26.73
C ARG A 91 -38.80 10.86 -27.13
N LYS A 92 -39.16 12.09 -26.74
CA LYS A 92 -38.33 13.30 -26.97
C LYS A 92 -37.02 13.25 -26.16
N VAL A 93 -37.05 12.73 -24.93
CA VAL A 93 -35.85 12.53 -24.09
C VAL A 93 -34.93 11.46 -24.69
N LEU A 94 -35.47 10.36 -25.20
CA LEU A 94 -34.71 9.30 -25.87
C LEU A 94 -34.05 9.79 -27.18
N VAL A 95 -34.73 10.64 -27.95
CA VAL A 95 -34.16 11.28 -29.15
C VAL A 95 -33.00 12.22 -28.78
N ARG A 96 -33.09 12.96 -27.65
CA ARG A 96 -31.98 13.77 -27.11
C ARG A 96 -30.82 12.91 -26.55
N LYS A 97 -31.11 11.76 -25.93
CA LYS A 97 -30.10 10.81 -25.41
C LYS A 97 -29.35 10.05 -26.50
N ARG A 98 -29.96 9.76 -27.66
CA ARG A 98 -29.25 9.12 -28.79
C ARG A 98 -28.11 9.97 -29.37
N THR A 99 -28.09 11.28 -29.10
CA THR A 99 -26.99 12.18 -29.47
C THR A 99 -25.96 12.40 -28.35
N GLY A 100 -26.16 11.86 -27.14
CA GLY A 100 -25.27 12.02 -26.00
C GLY A 100 -24.41 10.78 -25.75
N ARG A 101 -23.10 10.88 -26.00
CA ARG A 101 -22.12 9.85 -25.57
C ARG A 101 -22.31 9.52 -24.10
N MET A 102 -22.38 8.23 -23.76
CA MET A 102 -22.27 7.75 -22.38
C MET A 102 -21.01 8.37 -21.74
N PRO A 103 -21.14 9.03 -20.57
CA PRO A 103 -20.00 9.57 -19.84
C PRO A 103 -18.89 8.52 -19.68
N GLY A 104 -17.62 8.90 -19.89
CA GLY A 104 -16.51 7.95 -19.88
C GLY A 104 -16.39 7.13 -18.59
N ARG A 105 -16.86 7.66 -17.46
CA ARG A 105 -16.91 6.94 -16.17
C ARG A 105 -17.92 5.79 -16.14
N GLU A 106 -19.11 5.99 -16.70
CA GLU A 106 -20.15 4.96 -16.77
C GLU A 106 -19.73 3.83 -17.71
N LYS A 107 -19.12 4.20 -18.85
CA LYS A 107 -18.55 3.22 -19.78
C LYS A 107 -17.45 2.38 -19.12
N ALA A 108 -16.57 3.01 -18.35
CA ALA A 108 -15.51 2.30 -17.63
C ALA A 108 -16.07 1.39 -16.52
N ALA A 109 -17.14 1.80 -15.84
CA ALA A 109 -17.79 0.97 -14.82
C ALA A 109 -18.45 -0.27 -15.46
N LEU A 110 -19.12 -0.09 -16.60
CA LEU A 110 -19.77 -1.17 -17.32
C LEU A 110 -18.76 -2.21 -17.83
N GLU A 111 -17.62 -1.78 -18.37
CA GLU A 111 -16.57 -2.72 -18.79
C GLU A 111 -16.01 -3.50 -17.60
N LYS A 112 -15.80 -2.85 -16.44
CA LYS A 112 -15.38 -3.55 -15.22
C LYS A 112 -16.39 -4.61 -14.78
N TYR A 113 -17.69 -4.30 -14.80
CA TYR A 113 -18.72 -5.28 -14.43
C TYR A 113 -18.81 -6.44 -15.42
N LYS A 114 -18.61 -6.16 -16.70
CA LYS A 114 -18.58 -7.18 -17.75
C LYS A 114 -17.39 -8.12 -17.56
N ASP A 115 -16.20 -7.58 -17.33
CA ASP A 115 -14.99 -8.38 -17.06
C ASP A 115 -15.15 -9.23 -15.79
N ALA A 116 -15.72 -8.66 -14.73
CA ALA A 116 -16.01 -9.38 -13.49
C ALA A 116 -17.00 -10.54 -13.69
N ALA A 117 -18.09 -10.32 -14.44
CA ALA A 117 -19.07 -11.35 -14.73
C ALA A 117 -18.48 -12.47 -15.61
N LEU A 118 -17.58 -12.14 -16.53
CA LEU A 118 -16.84 -13.12 -17.33
C LEU A 118 -15.90 -13.98 -16.46
N MET A 119 -15.17 -13.37 -15.53
CA MET A 119 -14.27 -14.10 -14.61
C MET A 119 -15.03 -14.99 -13.62
N ALA A 120 -16.12 -14.49 -13.04
CA ALA A 120 -16.94 -15.25 -12.08
C ALA A 120 -17.74 -16.38 -12.75
N GLY A 121 -18.05 -16.23 -14.03
CA GLY A 121 -18.87 -17.18 -14.78
C GLY A 121 -20.37 -16.97 -14.57
N TYR A 122 -21.16 -17.60 -15.44
CA TYR A 122 -22.61 -17.37 -15.54
C TYR A 122 -23.37 -17.73 -14.25
N GLU A 123 -23.12 -18.90 -13.68
CA GLU A 123 -23.88 -19.39 -12.51
C GLU A 123 -23.68 -18.51 -11.27
N ILE A 124 -22.44 -18.13 -10.98
CA ILE A 124 -22.11 -17.25 -9.84
C ILE A 124 -22.68 -15.85 -10.07
N SER A 125 -22.55 -15.32 -11.29
CA SER A 125 -23.09 -14.01 -11.65
C SER A 125 -24.62 -13.96 -11.54
N LYS A 126 -25.29 -15.04 -11.97
CA LYS A 126 -26.74 -15.18 -11.85
C LYS A 126 -27.19 -15.27 -10.40
N GLU A 127 -26.52 -16.09 -9.58
CA GLU A 127 -26.86 -16.22 -8.15
C GLU A 127 -26.63 -14.90 -7.39
N ALA A 128 -25.56 -14.16 -7.72
CA ALA A 128 -25.30 -12.84 -7.16
C ALA A 128 -26.37 -11.79 -7.53
N TYR A 129 -26.96 -11.90 -8.72
CA TYR A 129 -28.06 -11.03 -9.15
C TYR A 129 -29.39 -11.40 -8.48
N VAL A 130 -29.70 -12.69 -8.40
CA VAL A 130 -30.99 -13.18 -7.90
C VAL A 130 -31.06 -13.17 -6.37
N ASN A 131 -29.95 -13.50 -5.68
CA ASN A 131 -29.89 -13.65 -4.23
C ASN A 131 -28.69 -12.88 -3.63
N PRO A 132 -28.67 -11.53 -3.72
CA PRO A 132 -27.53 -10.73 -3.27
C PRO A 132 -27.20 -10.95 -1.77
N ASP A 133 -28.21 -11.12 -0.91
CA ASP A 133 -28.03 -11.30 0.53
C ASP A 133 -27.21 -12.55 0.90
N LYS A 134 -27.24 -13.59 0.08
CA LYS A 134 -26.46 -14.82 0.29
C LYS A 134 -25.01 -14.67 -0.16
N VAL A 135 -24.77 -13.80 -1.14
CA VAL A 135 -23.46 -13.61 -1.76
C VAL A 135 -22.65 -12.54 -1.02
N ILE A 136 -23.29 -11.57 -0.38
CA ILE A 136 -22.62 -10.51 0.42
C ILE A 136 -21.65 -11.07 1.47
N PRO A 137 -22.01 -12.07 2.31
CA PRO A 137 -21.07 -12.62 3.30
C PRO A 137 -19.84 -13.27 2.66
N ILE A 138 -20.04 -13.97 1.54
CA ILE A 138 -18.95 -14.62 0.78
C ILE A 138 -18.05 -13.55 0.17
N MET A 139 -18.64 -12.51 -0.43
CA MET A 139 -17.91 -11.35 -0.96
C MET A 139 -17.11 -10.65 0.13
N ASN A 140 -17.66 -10.46 1.33
CA ASN A 140 -16.94 -9.80 2.42
C ASN A 140 -15.72 -10.62 2.89
N VAL A 141 -15.88 -11.94 3.02
CA VAL A 141 -14.77 -12.84 3.39
C VAL A 141 -13.69 -12.85 2.31
N LEU A 142 -14.09 -12.96 1.04
CA LEU A 142 -13.16 -12.91 -0.08
C LEU A 142 -12.52 -11.53 -0.21
N SER A 143 -13.25 -10.43 -0.01
CA SER A 143 -12.74 -9.05 -0.04
C SER A 143 -11.63 -8.88 0.97
N HIS A 144 -11.85 -9.29 2.22
CA HIS A 144 -10.83 -9.23 3.26
C HIS A 144 -9.58 -10.04 2.91
N HIS A 145 -9.76 -11.21 2.28
CA HIS A 145 -8.62 -12.02 1.82
C HIS A 145 -7.89 -11.37 0.63
N THR A 146 -8.63 -10.82 -0.33
CA THR A 146 -8.05 -10.12 -1.49
C THR A 146 -7.37 -8.81 -1.10
N GLU A 147 -7.89 -8.09 -0.10
CA GLU A 147 -7.27 -6.89 0.48
C GLU A 147 -5.95 -7.25 1.17
N SER A 148 -5.93 -8.38 1.89
CA SER A 148 -4.70 -8.92 2.48
C SER A 148 -3.68 -9.33 1.43
N ILE A 149 -4.10 -10.03 0.36
CA ILE A 149 -3.21 -10.43 -0.74
C ILE A 149 -2.68 -9.19 -1.50
N ALA A 150 -3.55 -8.24 -1.86
CA ALA A 150 -3.15 -7.01 -2.53
C ALA A 150 -2.17 -6.18 -1.68
N SER A 151 -2.41 -6.10 -0.36
CA SER A 151 -1.48 -5.44 0.57
C SER A 151 -0.11 -6.14 0.63
N ILE A 152 -0.09 -7.48 0.60
CA ILE A 152 1.16 -8.26 0.53
C ILE A 152 1.90 -8.01 -0.79
N GLU A 153 1.19 -7.97 -1.91
CA GLU A 153 1.77 -7.68 -3.23
C GLU A 153 2.37 -6.27 -3.29
N ASP A 154 1.64 -5.26 -2.80
CA ASP A 154 2.12 -3.87 -2.73
C ASP A 154 3.38 -3.76 -1.85
N ARG A 155 3.40 -4.42 -0.70
CA ARG A 155 4.56 -4.43 0.20
C ARG A 155 5.74 -5.20 -0.40
N LYS A 156 5.49 -6.29 -1.12
CA LYS A 156 6.54 -7.02 -1.86
C LYS A 156 7.12 -6.14 -2.95
N LYS A 157 6.29 -5.36 -3.65
CA LYS A 157 6.76 -4.38 -4.62
C LYS A 157 7.63 -3.30 -3.97
N GLU A 158 7.20 -2.72 -2.86
CA GLU A 158 7.99 -1.73 -2.11
C GLU A 158 9.33 -2.32 -1.64
N LEU A 159 9.34 -3.58 -1.20
CA LEU A 159 10.55 -4.31 -0.82
C LEU A 159 11.52 -4.43 -2.00
N LEU A 160 11.02 -4.76 -3.20
CA LEU A 160 11.83 -4.84 -4.41
C LEU A 160 12.38 -3.46 -4.81
N GLU A 161 11.57 -2.40 -4.74
CA GLU A 161 12.01 -1.02 -5.01
C GLU A 161 13.10 -0.56 -4.03
N ASN A 162 13.02 -0.98 -2.77
CA ASN A 162 14.08 -0.72 -1.78
C ASN A 162 15.30 -1.60 -1.99
N PHE A 163 15.12 -2.83 -2.44
CA PHE A 163 16.21 -3.75 -2.77
C PHE A 163 17.09 -3.19 -3.90
N ASP A 164 16.49 -2.59 -4.92
CA ASP A 164 17.22 -1.97 -6.04
C ASP A 164 18.15 -0.81 -5.62
N LYS A 165 17.92 -0.22 -4.43
CA LYS A 165 18.78 0.83 -3.86
C LYS A 165 20.05 0.27 -3.24
N ILE A 166 20.14 -1.04 -3.00
CA ILE A 166 21.32 -1.69 -2.43
C ILE A 166 22.48 -1.61 -3.43
N GLN A 167 23.69 -1.35 -2.93
CA GLN A 167 24.90 -1.33 -3.77
C GLN A 167 25.10 -2.69 -4.47
N LYS A 168 25.31 -2.67 -5.79
CA LYS A 168 25.40 -3.89 -6.63
C LYS A 168 26.45 -4.89 -6.15
N ASP A 169 27.59 -4.41 -5.66
CA ASP A 169 28.67 -5.27 -5.16
C ASP A 169 28.23 -6.14 -3.97
N ARG A 170 27.24 -5.70 -3.19
CA ARG A 170 26.72 -6.43 -2.02
C ARG A 170 25.86 -7.62 -2.38
N HIS A 171 25.28 -7.64 -3.59
CA HIS A 171 24.32 -8.67 -4.00
C HIS A 171 24.93 -10.07 -3.97
N TYR A 172 26.23 -10.18 -4.21
CA TYR A 172 26.96 -11.46 -4.26
C TYR A 172 27.52 -11.89 -2.90
N LEU A 173 27.40 -11.06 -1.86
CA LEU A 173 27.91 -11.36 -0.53
C LEU A 173 26.92 -12.24 0.25
N GLN A 174 27.45 -13.02 1.20
CA GLN A 174 26.64 -13.84 2.10
C GLN A 174 25.80 -12.98 3.03
N ILE A 175 24.55 -13.37 3.27
CA ILE A 175 23.60 -12.56 4.03
C ILE A 175 23.78 -12.67 5.55
N TYR A 176 24.22 -13.84 6.04
CA TYR A 176 24.33 -14.12 7.47
C TYR A 176 25.24 -13.15 8.25
N PRO A 177 26.43 -12.76 7.72
CA PRO A 177 27.26 -11.72 8.33
C PRO A 177 26.53 -10.37 8.49
N PHE A 178 25.66 -10.01 7.55
CA PHE A 178 24.84 -8.79 7.65
C PHE A 178 23.74 -8.93 8.72
N ILE A 179 23.13 -10.11 8.84
CA ILE A 179 22.15 -10.38 9.90
C ILE A 179 22.80 -10.26 11.29
N GLU A 180 24.03 -10.75 11.45
CA GLU A 180 24.77 -10.60 12.71
C GLU A 180 25.14 -9.14 13.02
N ALA A 181 25.51 -8.38 11.99
CA ALA A 181 25.82 -6.96 12.10
C ALA A 181 24.58 -6.08 12.31
N TYR A 182 23.40 -6.54 11.94
CA TYR A 182 22.15 -5.79 12.06
C TYR A 182 21.92 -5.31 13.49
N THR A 183 21.51 -4.05 13.64
CA THR A 183 21.33 -3.39 14.95
C THR A 183 19.95 -3.65 15.57
N GLY A 184 19.10 -4.47 14.95
CA GLY A 184 17.79 -4.84 15.49
C GLY A 184 17.84 -5.80 16.69
N ASP A 185 16.71 -5.93 17.39
CA ASP A 185 16.56 -6.78 18.58
C ASP A 185 16.81 -8.27 18.27
N ALA A 186 17.06 -9.06 19.31
CA ALA A 186 17.29 -10.50 19.19
C ALA A 186 16.15 -11.23 18.45
N GLU A 187 14.91 -10.80 18.67
CA GLU A 187 13.72 -11.30 17.97
C GLU A 187 13.78 -11.03 16.46
N HIS A 188 14.17 -9.82 16.05
CA HIS A 188 14.30 -9.46 14.64
C HIS A 188 15.34 -10.34 13.94
N LYS A 189 16.48 -10.57 14.62
CA LYS A 189 17.54 -11.46 14.11
C LYS A 189 17.07 -12.91 14.01
N ARG A 190 16.25 -13.37 14.95
CA ARG A 190 15.69 -14.73 14.92
C ARG A 190 14.80 -14.92 13.70
N ILE A 191 13.91 -13.97 13.43
CA ILE A 191 13.02 -13.98 12.26
C ILE A 191 13.85 -14.01 10.96
N LEU A 192 14.86 -13.14 10.83
CA LEU A 192 15.73 -13.15 9.65
C LEU A 192 16.49 -14.47 9.48
N LYS A 193 16.93 -15.10 10.57
CA LYS A 193 17.59 -16.42 10.55
C LYS A 193 16.64 -17.57 10.19
N ASP A 194 15.34 -17.39 10.39
CA ASP A 194 14.33 -18.35 9.95
C ASP A 194 14.07 -18.24 8.44
N ILE A 195 14.10 -17.01 7.90
CA ILE A 195 13.94 -16.74 6.47
C ILE A 195 15.15 -17.23 5.64
N PHE A 196 16.37 -17.07 6.16
CA PHE A 196 17.62 -17.28 5.41
C PHE A 196 18.47 -18.43 5.92
N ASN A 197 19.03 -19.19 4.97
CA ASN A 197 20.06 -20.18 5.26
C ASN A 197 21.45 -19.54 5.30
N ARG A 198 22.42 -20.20 5.95
CA ARG A 198 23.81 -19.71 6.03
C ARG A 198 24.50 -19.51 4.68
N LYS A 199 24.06 -20.20 3.63
CA LYS A 199 24.62 -20.12 2.28
C LYS A 199 23.94 -19.06 1.40
N ASP A 200 22.83 -18.49 1.87
CA ASP A 200 22.09 -17.50 1.10
C ASP A 200 22.90 -16.21 0.95
N ARG A 201 22.75 -15.58 -0.21
CA ARG A 201 23.35 -14.30 -0.56
C ARG A 201 22.30 -13.21 -0.48
N VAL A 202 22.76 -11.96 -0.48
CA VAL A 202 21.86 -10.80 -0.49
C VAL A 202 20.90 -10.83 -1.69
N ILE A 203 21.36 -11.26 -2.87
CA ILE A 203 20.48 -11.42 -4.04
C ILE A 203 19.34 -12.41 -3.83
N ASP A 204 19.47 -13.37 -2.92
CA ASP A 204 18.45 -14.39 -2.70
C ASP A 204 17.24 -13.85 -1.94
N ILE A 205 17.28 -12.59 -1.44
CA ILE A 205 16.14 -11.87 -0.84
C ILE A 205 14.95 -11.82 -1.81
N VAL A 206 15.19 -11.55 -3.10
CA VAL A 206 14.12 -11.37 -4.09
C VAL A 206 13.41 -12.68 -4.45
N ASN A 207 14.07 -13.82 -4.19
CA ASN A 207 13.57 -15.16 -4.50
C ASN A 207 12.82 -15.80 -3.32
N LYS A 208 12.64 -15.09 -2.19
CA LYS A 208 11.91 -15.63 -1.05
C LYS A 208 10.40 -15.60 -1.31
N GLU A 209 9.80 -16.77 -1.19
CA GLU A 209 8.37 -17.01 -1.37
C GLU A 209 7.71 -17.38 -0.04
N ASN A 210 6.38 -17.27 0.04
CA ASN A 210 5.56 -17.64 1.19
C ASN A 210 5.93 -16.92 2.51
N LEU A 211 6.24 -15.62 2.42
CA LEU A 211 6.46 -14.78 3.59
C LEU A 211 5.12 -14.29 4.13
N ASP A 212 4.86 -14.49 5.42
CA ASP A 212 3.73 -13.83 6.08
C ASP A 212 3.98 -12.33 6.31
N ASP A 213 2.96 -11.62 6.80
CA ASP A 213 3.03 -10.19 7.06
C ASP A 213 4.11 -9.79 8.07
N GLY A 214 4.37 -10.63 9.06
CA GLY A 214 5.41 -10.39 10.06
C GLY A 214 6.80 -10.50 9.44
N HIS A 215 7.05 -11.57 8.69
CA HIS A 215 8.30 -11.77 7.97
C HIS A 215 8.58 -10.66 6.96
N LEU A 216 7.56 -10.22 6.20
CA LEU A 216 7.71 -9.13 5.22
C LEU A 216 8.10 -7.80 5.89
N ASN A 217 7.49 -7.48 7.04
CA ASN A 217 7.81 -6.25 7.77
C ASN A 217 9.26 -6.23 8.25
N GLU A 218 9.73 -7.33 8.83
CA GLU A 218 11.11 -7.43 9.31
C GLU A 218 12.12 -7.46 8.17
N LEU A 219 11.77 -8.14 7.08
CA LEU A 219 12.60 -8.14 5.88
C LEU A 219 12.71 -6.75 5.25
N ALA A 220 11.61 -5.98 5.18
CA ALA A 220 11.62 -4.62 4.66
C ALA A 220 12.54 -3.70 5.47
N LYS A 221 12.46 -3.75 6.82
CA LYS A 221 13.39 -2.99 7.69
C LYS A 221 14.84 -3.38 7.45
N PHE A 222 15.10 -4.67 7.26
CA PHE A 222 16.45 -5.17 7.01
C PHE A 222 16.99 -4.73 5.63
N VAL A 223 16.16 -4.77 4.58
CA VAL A 223 16.51 -4.29 3.23
C VAL A 223 16.83 -2.79 3.25
N ILE A 224 16.02 -1.98 3.93
CA ILE A 224 16.29 -0.54 4.10
C ILE A 224 17.63 -0.33 4.80
N TRP A 225 17.89 -1.10 5.87
CA TRP A 225 19.17 -1.03 6.57
C TRP A 225 20.35 -1.44 5.69
N LEU A 226 20.22 -2.46 4.84
CA LEU A 226 21.27 -2.91 3.91
C LEU A 226 21.73 -1.84 2.92
N CYS A 227 20.97 -0.77 2.73
CA CYS A 227 21.36 0.39 1.93
C CYS A 227 22.36 1.33 2.63
N PHE A 228 22.83 1.01 3.84
CA PHE A 228 23.74 1.85 4.61
C PHE A 228 25.00 2.27 3.84
N ASP A 229 25.50 3.48 4.11
CA ASP A 229 26.82 3.94 3.66
C ASP A 229 27.77 4.14 4.86
N MET A 230 28.88 3.40 4.88
CA MET A 230 29.85 3.45 5.98
C MET A 230 30.55 4.80 6.11
N LYS A 231 30.81 5.49 4.98
CA LYS A 231 31.48 6.79 4.98
C LYS A 231 30.55 7.85 5.53
N GLU A 232 29.26 7.76 5.20
CA GLU A 232 28.22 8.66 5.73
C GLU A 232 27.99 8.42 7.22
N ILE A 233 27.89 7.16 7.66
CA ILE A 233 27.78 6.81 9.08
C ILE A 233 28.99 7.37 9.86
N CYS A 234 30.22 7.18 9.37
CA CYS A 234 31.40 7.76 10.00
C CYS A 234 31.36 9.29 10.03
N SER A 235 30.99 9.92 8.92
CA SER A 235 30.98 11.38 8.81
C SER A 235 29.95 11.99 9.74
N SER A 236 28.73 11.44 9.82
CA SER A 236 27.67 11.95 10.71
C SER A 236 28.09 12.00 12.19
N TYR A 237 28.87 11.02 12.65
CA TYR A 237 29.35 10.97 14.04
C TYR A 237 30.55 11.88 14.32
N LEU A 238 31.46 11.98 13.34
CA LEU A 238 32.72 12.68 13.52
C LEU A 238 32.64 14.15 13.13
N ASP A 239 31.81 14.51 12.15
CA ASP A 239 31.59 15.90 11.72
C ASP A 239 31.06 16.74 12.90
N VAL A 240 30.13 16.23 13.70
CA VAL A 240 29.58 16.93 14.87
C VAL A 240 30.68 17.33 15.87
N PHE A 241 31.74 16.54 15.97
CA PHE A 241 32.83 16.75 16.93
C PHE A 241 34.06 17.44 16.32
N LEU A 242 34.39 17.14 15.06
CA LEU A 242 35.63 17.55 14.40
C LEU A 242 35.46 18.75 13.46
N ASN A 243 34.23 19.18 13.14
CA ASN A 243 34.00 20.42 12.37
C ASN A 243 34.25 21.68 13.21
N GLU A 244 34.36 21.57 14.53
CA GLU A 244 34.83 22.67 15.36
C GLU A 244 36.30 22.95 15.02
N GLU A 245 36.60 24.16 14.54
CA GLU A 245 37.89 24.53 13.95
C GLU A 245 39.08 24.25 14.89
N THR A 246 38.88 24.44 16.20
CA THR A 246 39.85 24.15 17.27
C THR A 246 40.04 22.67 17.48
N SER A 247 38.96 21.91 17.67
CA SER A 247 38.98 20.46 17.94
C SER A 247 39.57 19.68 16.77
N GLY A 248 39.20 20.01 15.52
CA GLY A 248 39.76 19.39 14.32
C GLY A 248 41.27 19.66 14.15
N LYS A 249 41.72 20.90 14.40
CA LYS A 249 43.15 21.26 14.35
C LYS A 249 43.97 20.54 15.41
N ILE A 250 43.48 20.48 16.65
CA ILE A 250 44.16 19.80 17.77
C ILE A 250 44.31 18.31 17.47
N ILE A 251 43.21 17.63 17.12
CA ILE A 251 43.22 16.19 16.82
C ILE A 251 44.08 15.90 15.59
N GLY A 252 44.01 16.71 14.54
CA GLY A 252 44.86 16.57 13.36
C GLY A 252 46.37 16.72 13.66
N MET A 253 46.74 17.60 14.59
CA MET A 253 48.13 17.73 15.05
C MET A 253 48.58 16.56 15.94
N ARG A 254 47.66 15.96 16.70
CA ARG A 254 47.93 14.77 17.52
C ARG A 254 48.19 13.52 16.69
N VAL A 255 47.43 13.32 15.61
CA VAL A 255 47.65 12.22 14.66
C VAL A 255 49.01 12.32 13.96
N LYS A 256 49.51 13.55 13.75
CA LYS A 256 50.85 13.82 13.21
C LYS A 256 51.97 13.76 14.26
N GLU A 257 51.69 13.21 15.44
CA GLU A 257 52.62 13.00 16.55
C GLU A 257 53.40 14.25 17.00
N LYS A 258 52.80 15.44 16.85
CA LYS A 258 53.45 16.68 17.30
C LYS A 258 53.57 16.73 18.83
N PRO A 259 54.65 17.31 19.39
CA PRO A 259 54.81 17.46 20.84
C PRO A 259 53.68 18.27 21.46
N LEU A 260 53.21 17.90 22.66
CA LEU A 260 52.10 18.58 23.35
C LEU A 260 52.36 20.09 23.52
N LYS A 261 53.59 20.49 23.86
CA LYS A 261 53.96 21.91 24.01
C LYS A 261 53.66 22.71 22.75
N THR A 262 54.05 22.19 21.59
CA THR A 262 53.83 22.83 20.29
C THR A 262 52.35 22.89 19.91
N ILE A 263 51.53 21.94 20.39
CA ILE A 263 50.08 21.95 20.17
C ILE A 263 49.41 23.00 21.06
N CYS A 264 49.78 23.06 22.35
CA CYS A 264 49.26 24.05 23.30
C CYS A 264 49.57 25.48 22.83
N GLU A 265 50.79 25.72 22.35
CA GLU A 265 51.23 27.02 21.82
C GLU A 265 50.48 27.41 20.53
N LYS A 266 50.28 26.47 19.59
CA LYS A 266 49.66 26.77 18.30
C LYS A 266 48.15 26.86 18.33
N ALA A 267 47.50 26.15 19.26
CA ALA A 267 46.06 26.16 19.40
C ALA A 267 45.58 27.12 20.49
N GLU A 268 46.49 27.76 21.24
CA GLU A 268 46.19 28.63 22.38
C GLU A 268 45.35 27.94 23.46
N VAL A 269 45.68 26.69 23.79
CA VAL A 269 44.89 25.87 24.73
C VAL A 269 45.77 25.12 25.72
N GLU A 270 45.27 24.94 26.94
CA GLU A 270 45.93 24.13 27.96
C GLU A 270 45.92 22.63 27.62
N SER A 271 46.93 21.90 28.11
CA SER A 271 47.03 20.44 27.96
C SER A 271 45.79 19.71 28.48
N THR A 272 45.15 20.22 29.53
CA THR A 272 43.93 19.66 30.13
C THR A 272 42.76 19.62 29.13
N LYS A 273 42.62 20.66 28.30
CA LYS A 273 41.58 20.71 27.27
C LYS A 273 41.86 19.70 26.15
N ILE A 274 43.12 19.49 25.78
CA ILE A 274 43.53 18.46 24.81
C ILE A 274 43.11 17.07 25.32
N TYR A 275 43.44 16.72 26.56
CA TYR A 275 43.05 15.43 27.14
C TYR A 275 41.53 15.27 27.23
N THR A 276 40.80 16.35 27.53
CA THR A 276 39.33 16.34 27.59
C THR A 276 38.72 16.06 26.22
N LEU A 277 39.25 16.70 25.17
CA LEU A 277 38.85 16.46 23.79
C LEU A 277 39.16 15.03 23.35
N GLU A 278 40.34 14.49 23.64
CA GLU A 278 40.68 13.09 23.32
C GLU A 278 39.74 12.11 24.05
N LYS A 279 39.41 12.38 25.31
CA LYS A 279 38.47 11.55 26.08
C LYS A 279 37.07 11.58 25.48
N ALA A 280 36.60 12.73 25.03
CA ALA A 280 35.31 12.88 24.35
C ALA A 280 35.31 12.17 22.98
N LEU A 281 36.36 12.31 22.19
CA LEU A 281 36.53 11.61 20.92
C LEU A 281 36.51 10.09 21.11
N MET A 282 37.27 9.58 22.09
CA MET A 282 37.29 8.15 22.40
C MET A 282 35.91 7.64 22.86
N LYS A 283 35.14 8.45 23.60
CA LYS A 283 33.75 8.09 23.98
C LYS A 283 32.84 7.99 22.75
N ASN A 284 32.94 8.94 21.82
CA ASN A 284 32.15 8.94 20.60
C ASN A 284 32.53 7.79 19.65
N LEU A 285 33.83 7.50 19.50
CA LEU A 285 34.31 6.36 18.73
C LEU A 285 33.85 5.04 19.33
N ARG A 286 33.93 4.87 20.65
CA ARG A 286 33.37 3.68 21.32
C ARG A 286 31.88 3.55 21.06
N ALA A 287 31.11 4.64 21.16
CA ALA A 287 29.68 4.63 20.86
C ALA A 287 29.40 4.26 19.39
N LEU A 288 30.18 4.76 18.42
CA LEU A 288 30.08 4.38 17.01
C LEU A 288 30.35 2.88 16.81
N LEU A 289 31.43 2.35 17.39
CA LEU A 289 31.84 0.95 17.23
C LEU A 289 30.83 -0.03 17.85
N SER A 290 30.29 0.33 19.02
CA SER A 290 29.33 -0.49 19.76
C SER A 290 27.90 -0.38 19.25
N ARG A 291 27.39 0.84 19.05
CA ARG A 291 25.96 1.05 18.70
C ARG A 291 25.65 0.68 17.25
N HIS A 292 26.59 0.91 16.34
CA HIS A 292 26.39 0.60 14.92
C HIS A 292 26.96 -0.75 14.51
N ASN A 293 27.51 -1.55 15.44
CA ASN A 293 28.23 -2.78 15.11
C ASN A 293 29.24 -2.56 13.96
N PHE A 294 29.89 -1.39 13.94
CA PHE A 294 30.57 -0.85 12.76
C PHE A 294 31.62 -1.81 12.19
N VAL A 295 32.36 -2.49 13.07
CA VAL A 295 33.37 -3.49 12.65
C VAL A 295 32.73 -4.76 12.09
N LYS A 296 31.59 -5.21 12.65
CA LYS A 296 30.83 -6.34 12.08
C LYS A 296 30.26 -6.01 10.69
N MET A 297 29.85 -4.76 10.46
CA MET A 297 29.42 -4.31 9.13
C MET A 297 30.58 -4.36 8.13
N ILE A 298 31.79 -3.93 8.51
CA ILE A 298 32.98 -4.04 7.66
C ILE A 298 33.34 -5.51 7.41
N ALA A 299 33.28 -6.36 8.43
CA ALA A 299 33.48 -7.80 8.25
C ALA A 299 32.47 -8.38 7.25
N ALA A 300 31.18 -8.04 7.37
CA ALA A 300 30.15 -8.47 6.44
C ALA A 300 30.43 -8.04 4.99
N LEU A 301 30.87 -6.79 4.78
CA LEU A 301 31.27 -6.28 3.47
C LEU A 301 32.48 -7.02 2.86
N ASN A 302 33.33 -7.64 3.69
CA ASN A 302 34.51 -8.40 3.25
C ASN A 302 34.31 -9.92 3.29
N GLY A 303 33.05 -10.37 3.16
CA GLY A 303 32.71 -11.79 3.10
C GLY A 303 32.58 -12.46 4.47
N GLY A 304 32.40 -11.68 5.54
CA GLY A 304 32.04 -12.20 6.86
C GLY A 304 33.17 -12.80 7.68
N ARG A 305 34.43 -12.59 7.29
CA ARG A 305 35.57 -13.05 8.09
C ARG A 305 35.64 -12.25 9.39
N GLY A 306 35.88 -12.92 10.52
CA GLY A 306 36.06 -12.27 11.83
C GLY A 306 37.34 -11.44 11.97
N ILE A 307 38.06 -11.24 10.86
CA ILE A 307 39.38 -10.61 10.76
C ILE A 307 39.28 -9.43 9.79
N VAL A 308 39.58 -8.22 10.26
CA VAL A 308 39.51 -6.99 9.46
C VAL A 308 40.84 -6.25 9.49
N GLU A 309 41.51 -6.16 8.35
CA GLU A 309 42.80 -5.45 8.21
C GLU A 309 42.64 -3.91 8.24
N ASP A 310 43.65 -3.19 8.77
CA ASP A 310 43.74 -1.72 8.76
C ASP A 310 43.54 -1.13 7.36
N LYS A 311 44.10 -1.77 6.33
CA LYS A 311 43.95 -1.35 4.92
C LYS A 311 42.50 -1.39 4.46
N THR A 312 41.78 -2.43 4.88
CA THR A 312 40.38 -2.65 4.55
C THR A 312 39.47 -1.69 5.31
N LEU A 313 39.74 -1.49 6.60
CA LEU A 313 39.05 -0.51 7.43
C LEU A 313 39.19 0.91 6.83
N GLY A 314 40.40 1.27 6.41
CA GLY A 314 40.70 2.57 5.83
C GLY A 314 39.93 2.91 4.55
N LYS A 315 39.46 1.92 3.79
CA LYS A 315 38.63 2.16 2.59
C LYS A 315 37.26 2.76 2.91
N TYR A 316 36.71 2.42 4.08
CA TYR A 316 35.36 2.78 4.49
C TYR A 316 35.29 4.00 5.42
N LEU A 317 36.43 4.45 5.95
CA LEU A 317 36.53 5.57 6.90
C LEU A 317 36.65 6.96 6.25
N GLY A 318 36.81 7.03 4.93
CA GLY A 318 36.84 8.30 4.17
C GLY A 318 37.91 9.28 4.67
N LYS A 319 37.52 10.57 4.83
CA LYS A 319 38.41 11.67 5.25
C LYS A 319 38.94 11.54 6.69
N TYR A 320 38.32 10.68 7.51
CA TYR A 320 38.69 10.49 8.92
C TYR A 320 39.55 9.26 9.17
N LYS A 321 39.97 8.56 8.10
CA LYS A 321 40.78 7.34 8.17
C LYS A 321 41.92 7.43 9.18
N ASP A 322 42.79 8.44 9.06
CA ASP A 322 44.00 8.52 9.87
C ASP A 322 43.70 8.77 11.35
N ILE A 323 42.65 9.55 11.63
CA ILE A 323 42.19 9.83 13.00
C ILE A 323 41.60 8.56 13.61
N VAL A 324 40.68 7.90 12.91
CA VAL A 324 39.98 6.72 13.42
C VAL A 324 40.96 5.56 13.63
N LEU A 325 41.87 5.30 12.69
CA LEU A 325 42.90 4.27 12.85
C LEU A 325 43.84 4.57 14.01
N HIS A 326 44.31 5.81 14.15
CA HIS A 326 45.21 6.20 15.26
C HIS A 326 44.58 6.00 16.64
N TYR A 327 43.30 6.35 16.80
CA TYR A 327 42.60 6.21 18.08
C TYR A 327 42.01 4.82 18.31
N LEU A 328 41.68 4.05 17.26
CA LEU A 328 41.26 2.65 17.38
C LEU A 328 42.34 1.79 18.03
N LYS A 329 43.62 1.96 17.65
CA LYS A 329 44.76 1.27 18.29
C LYS A 329 44.85 1.52 19.80
N LYS A 330 44.27 2.61 20.29
CA LYS A 330 44.22 2.99 21.72
C LYS A 330 42.98 2.48 22.45
N ILE A 331 41.93 2.05 21.74
CA ILE A 331 40.71 1.49 22.32
C ILE A 331 40.92 -0.01 22.50
N ASN A 332 41.67 -0.38 23.54
CA ASN A 332 41.87 -1.78 23.89
C ASN A 332 40.97 -2.12 25.09
N LYS A 333 39.71 -2.53 24.81
CA LYS A 333 38.88 -3.39 25.69
C LYS A 333 37.45 -3.67 25.17
N ASP A 334 37.09 -4.95 25.29
CA ASP A 334 35.77 -5.59 25.42
C ASP A 334 34.88 -5.86 24.20
N ALA A 335 35.27 -5.53 22.96
CA ALA A 335 34.49 -5.97 21.78
C ALA A 335 35.28 -6.23 20.49
N ILE A 336 36.51 -5.72 20.39
CA ILE A 336 37.36 -5.84 19.21
C ILE A 336 38.81 -5.97 19.72
N ASN A 337 39.47 -7.08 19.40
CA ASN A 337 40.88 -7.27 19.76
C ASN A 337 41.74 -6.77 18.58
N HIS A 338 42.53 -5.72 18.80
CA HIS A 338 43.49 -5.24 17.80
C HIS A 338 44.84 -5.91 18.03
N ASP A 339 45.34 -6.62 17.02
CA ASP A 339 46.68 -7.17 17.01
C ASP A 339 47.66 -6.14 16.39
N ASN A 340 48.54 -5.60 17.24
CA ASN A 340 49.54 -4.61 16.85
C ASN A 340 50.67 -5.18 15.97
N ALA A 341 50.87 -6.51 15.93
CA ALA A 341 51.90 -7.14 15.12
C ALA A 341 51.46 -7.31 13.66
N PHE A 342 50.15 -7.50 13.44
CA PHE A 342 49.58 -7.74 12.11
C PHE A 342 48.74 -6.56 11.57
N ASP A 343 48.44 -5.54 12.39
CA ASP A 343 47.54 -4.42 12.06
C ASP A 343 46.12 -4.91 11.66
N VAL A 344 45.55 -5.79 12.51
CA VAL A 344 44.28 -6.48 12.25
C VAL A 344 43.34 -6.41 13.46
N TYR A 345 42.05 -6.26 13.21
CA TYR A 345 40.99 -6.32 14.22
C TYR A 345 40.27 -7.68 14.17
N CYS A 346 40.22 -8.36 15.31
CA CYS A 346 39.51 -9.64 15.50
C CYS A 346 38.18 -9.44 16.24
N LEU A 347 37.13 -10.06 15.72
CA LEU A 347 35.74 -9.93 16.18
C LEU A 347 35.25 -11.09 17.06
N ASP A 348 35.96 -12.23 17.10
CA ASP A 348 35.63 -13.39 17.93
C ASP A 348 36.90 -14.09 18.47
N MET A 349 36.72 -14.93 19.49
CA MET A 349 37.81 -15.69 20.14
C MET A 349 38.43 -16.74 19.21
N GLU A 350 37.66 -17.27 18.24
CA GLU A 350 38.17 -18.20 17.23
C GLU A 350 39.13 -17.52 16.24
N SER A 351 38.85 -16.28 15.84
CA SER A 351 39.73 -15.46 14.98
C SER A 351 41.01 -15.08 15.69
N VAL A 352 40.97 -14.90 17.02
CA VAL A 352 42.17 -14.68 17.84
C VAL A 352 43.05 -15.94 17.87
N GLN A 353 42.47 -17.13 17.86
CA GLN A 353 43.22 -18.40 17.82
C GLN A 353 43.90 -18.65 16.46
N LEU A 354 43.39 -18.08 15.36
CA LEU A 354 44.00 -18.21 14.02
C LEU A 354 45.26 -17.35 13.83
N LEU A 355 45.54 -16.42 14.73
CA LEU A 355 46.72 -15.54 14.71
C LEU A 355 47.90 -16.05 15.56
N HIS A 356 47.67 -17.09 16.38
CA HIS A 356 48.68 -17.79 17.16
C HIS A 356 49.03 -19.13 16.52
#